data_AF-A0A328TPU8-F1
#
_entry.id   AF-A0A328TPU8-F1
#
_cell.length_a   1.000
_cell.length_b   1.000
_cell.length_c   1.000
_cell.angle_alpha   90.00
_cell.angle_beta   90.00
_cell.angle_gamma   90.00
#
_symmetry.space_group_name_H-M   'P 1'
#
loop_
_entity.id
_entity.type
_entity.pdbx_description
1 polymer ?
#
loop_
_entity_poly.entity_id
_entity_poly.type
_entity_poly.pdbx_seq_one_letter_code
_entity_poly.pdbx_strand_id
1 'polypeptide(L)' 'MTDSKSLLRQRYTPEFKLRLVRMALKTLEQNGSVAALAREHNVNDNFHFKWIRLWKNEGRVAKLRG' A
#
# COMPACT_ATOMS: atom_id res chain seq x y z
N MET A 1 -12.64 -25.82 -12.58
CA MET A 1 -12.65 -24.38 -12.23
C MET A 1 -11.30 -24.04 -11.63
N THR A 2 -10.30 -23.78 -12.46
CA THR A 2 -8.94 -23.40 -12.04
C THR A 2 -8.64 -22.08 -12.74
N ASP A 3 -9.03 -20.98 -12.09
CA ASP A 3 -8.76 -19.63 -12.57
C ASP A 3 -7.29 -19.34 -12.28
N SER A 4 -6.43 -19.74 -13.22
CA SER A 4 -5.00 -19.43 -13.25
C SER A 4 -4.77 -17.94 -13.51
N LYS A 5 -5.44 -17.04 -12.78
CA LYS A 5 -5.05 -15.64 -12.61
C LYS A 5 -4.07 -15.54 -11.46
N SER A 6 -2.98 -16.29 -11.59
CA SER A 6 -1.74 -15.97 -10.92
C SER A 6 -1.41 -14.51 -11.24
N LEU A 7 -1.56 -13.64 -10.24
CA LEU A 7 -0.82 -12.39 -10.13
C LEU A 7 -1.02 -11.38 -11.26
N LEU A 8 -2.28 -11.09 -11.65
CA LEU A 8 -2.56 -9.78 -12.26
C LEU A 8 -1.98 -8.74 -11.30
N ARG A 9 -0.94 -8.02 -11.73
CA ARG A 9 -0.40 -6.87 -10.99
C ARG A 9 -1.59 -5.98 -10.64
N GLN A 10 -2.08 -6.10 -9.41
CA GLN A 10 -3.13 -5.23 -8.87
C GLN A 10 -2.58 -3.81 -9.03
N ARG A 11 -3.01 -3.14 -10.11
CA ARG A 11 -2.58 -1.79 -10.43
C ARG A 11 -3.42 -0.88 -9.56
N TYR A 12 -2.99 -0.74 -8.32
CA TYR A 12 -3.56 0.24 -7.42
C TYR A 12 -3.33 1.64 -7.99
N THR A 13 -4.40 2.43 -8.06
CA THR A 13 -4.31 3.81 -8.53
C THR A 13 -3.43 4.63 -7.59
N PRO A 14 -2.75 5.68 -8.08
CA PRO A 14 -1.94 6.56 -7.23
C PRO A 14 -2.73 7.13 -6.04
N GLU A 15 -3.99 7.48 -6.23
CA GLU A 15 -4.88 8.03 -5.21
C GLU A 15 -5.18 7.00 -4.12
N PHE A 16 -5.43 5.75 -4.51
CA PHE A 16 -5.63 4.66 -3.56
C PHE A 16 -4.37 4.39 -2.74
N LYS A 17 -3.20 4.33 -3.39
CA LYS A 17 -1.90 4.17 -2.70
C LYS A 17 -1.67 5.28 -1.69
N LEU A 18 -1.92 6.54 -2.07
CA LEU A 18 -1.78 7.71 -1.20
C LEU A 18 -2.74 7.65 -0.01
N ARG A 19 -4.00 7.30 -0.23
CA ARG A 19 -4.99 7.14 0.85
C ARG A 19 -4.55 6.07 1.84
N LEU A 20 -4.08 4.92 1.34
CA LEU A 20 -3.62 3.81 2.16
C LEU A 20 -2.39 4.19 2.99
N VAL A 21 -1.41 4.87 2.38
CA VAL A 21 -0.20 5.34 3.08
C VAL A 21 -0.55 6.37 4.15
N ARG A 22 -1.47 7.31 3.89
CA ARG A 22 -1.92 8.29 4.89
C ARG A 22 -2.57 7.61 6.10
N MET A 23 -3.44 6.63 5.85
CA MET A 23 -4.07 5.85 6.93
C MET A 23 -3.00 5.10 7.73
N ALA A 24 -2.03 4.47 7.05
CA ALA A 24 -0.94 3.75 7.70
C ALA A 24 -0.06 4.64 8.57
N LEU A 25 0.25 5.86 8.13
CA LEU A 25 1.01 6.83 8.93
C LEU A 25 0.24 7.21 10.19
N LYS A 26 -1.06 7.48 10.08
CA LYS A 26 -1.92 7.76 11.24
C LYS A 26 -2.00 6.56 12.18
N THR A 27 -2.10 5.35 11.64
CA THR A 27 -2.05 4.10 12.43
C THR A 27 -0.72 3.95 13.16
N LEU A 28 0.41 4.27 12.51
CA LEU A 28 1.74 4.24 13.13
C LEU A 28 1.86 5.26 14.28
N GLU A 29 1.30 6.46 14.14
CA GLU A 29 1.26 7.46 15.23
C GLU A 29 0.46 7.00 16.44
N GLN A 30 -0.56 6.16 16.21
CA GLN A 30 -1.42 5.59 17.25
C GLN A 30 -0.91 4.23 17.77
N ASN A 31 0.33 3.83 17.44
CA ASN A 31 0.89 2.51 17.75
C ASN A 31 0.04 1.32 17.26
N GLY A 32 -0.76 1.51 16.22
CA GLY A 32 -1.58 0.48 15.60
C GLY A 32 -0.82 -0.37 14.59
N SER A 33 -1.45 -1.47 14.15
CA SER A 33 -0.86 -2.40 13.19
C SER A 33 -1.17 -2.01 11.75
N VAL A 34 -0.15 -1.57 10.99
CA VAL A 34 -0.26 -1.34 9.54
C VAL A 34 -0.54 -2.61 8.74
N ALA A 35 -0.19 -3.77 9.26
CA ALA A 35 -0.48 -5.06 8.64
C ALA A 35 -1.96 -5.44 8.77
N ALA A 36 -2.62 -5.02 9.84
CA ALA A 36 -4.07 -5.18 9.98
C ALA A 36 -4.82 -4.29 8.98
N LEU A 37 -4.38 -3.03 8.83
CA LEU A 37 -4.93 -2.11 7.84
C LEU A 37 -4.79 -2.63 6.40
N ALA A 38 -3.62 -3.20 6.05
CA ALA A 38 -3.40 -3.78 4.73
C ALA A 38 -4.35 -4.97 4.46
N ARG A 39 -4.52 -5.86 5.45
CA ARG A 39 -5.47 -6.99 5.39
C ARG A 39 -6.91 -6.54 5.21
N GLU A 40 -7.35 -5.52 5.94
CA GLU A 40 -8.71 -4.96 5.83
C GLU A 40 -9.00 -4.47 4.41
N HIS A 41 -8.00 -3.87 3.76
CA HIS A 41 -8.11 -3.39 2.38
C HIS A 41 -7.75 -4.43 1.31
N ASN A 42 -7.51 -5.69 1.68
CA ASN A 42 -7.07 -6.76 0.77
C ASN A 42 -5.79 -6.37 -0.01
N VAL A 43 -4.89 -5.65 0.64
CA VAL A 43 -3.60 -5.24 0.10
C VAL A 43 -2.52 -6.10 0.74
N ASN A 44 -1.57 -6.57 -0.08
CA ASN A 44 -0.44 -7.32 0.44
C ASN A 44 0.42 -6.40 1.32
N ASP A 45 0.67 -6.82 2.56
CA ASP A 45 1.51 -6.16 3.56
C ASP A 45 2.83 -5.67 2.93
N ASN A 46 3.46 -6.49 2.08
CA ASN A 46 4.75 -6.19 1.48
C ASN A 46 4.71 -4.99 0.50
N PHE A 47 3.60 -4.80 -0.21
CA PHE A 47 3.40 -3.59 -1.04
C PHE A 47 3.11 -2.37 -0.17
N HIS A 48 2.33 -2.56 0.89
CA HIS A 48 1.99 -1.50 1.82
C HIS A 48 3.23 -0.92 2.52
N PHE A 49 4.10 -1.79 3.04
CA PHE A 49 5.39 -1.38 3.63
C PHE A 49 6.29 -0.68 2.63
N LYS A 50 6.35 -1.16 1.37
CA LYS A 50 7.10 -0.47 0.30
C LYS A 50 6.60 0.94 0.06
N TRP A 51 5.29 1.16 -0.01
CA TRP A 51 4.74 2.50 -0.25
C TRP A 51 4.96 3.45 0.93
N ILE A 52 4.81 2.97 2.18
CA ILE A 52 5.13 3.75 3.38
C ILE A 52 6.60 4.15 3.39
N ARG A 53 7.50 3.21 3.08
CA ARG A 53 8.95 3.46 3.01
C ARG A 53 9.29 4.48 1.92
N LEU A 54 8.71 4.33 0.73
CA LEU A 54 8.88 5.29 -0.37
C LEU A 54 8.36 6.68 0.01
N TRP A 55 7.23 6.76 0.73
CA TRP A 55 6.71 8.02 1.23
C TRP A 55 7.63 8.68 2.26
N LYS A 56 8.18 7.90 3.21
CA LYS A 56 9.12 8.41 4.22
C LYS A 56 10.46 8.85 3.61
N ASN A 57 10.97 8.13 2.60
CA ASN A 57 12.26 8.43 1.98
C ASN A 57 12.21 9.51 0.89
N GLU A 58 11.14 9.57 0.09
CA GLU A 58 11.08 10.45 -1.10
C GLU A 58 9.96 11.49 -1.06
N GLY A 59 9.03 11.42 -0.09
CA GLY A 59 7.87 12.32 -0.01
C GLY A 59 6.91 12.24 -1.22
N ARG A 60 7.09 11.27 -2.13
CA ARG A 60 6.42 11.21 -3.44
C ARG A 60 6.01 9.77 -3.81
N VAL A 61 4.84 9.33 -3.34
CA VAL A 61 4.20 8.09 -3.83
C VAL A 61 3.65 8.24 -5.26
N ALA A 62 3.65 9.47 -5.82
CA ALA A 62 3.05 9.79 -7.11
C ALA A 62 3.98 9.71 -8.33
N LYS A 63 5.28 9.44 -8.19
CA LYS A 63 6.17 9.31 -9.36
C LYS A 63 6.23 7.86 -9.82
N LEU A 64 5.19 7.43 -10.53
CA LEU A 64 5.30 6.30 -11.44
C LEU A 64 6.39 6.69 -12.45
N ARG A 65 7.59 6.08 -12.36
CA ARG A 65 8.66 6.31 -13.34
C ARG A 65 8.14 5.82 -14.70
N GLY A 66 8.20 6.70 -15.69
CA GLY A 66 8.13 6.34 -17.11
C GLY A 66 9.29 5.43 -17.50
#